data_AF-A0A239CKS5-F1
#
_entry.id   AF-A0A239CKS5-F1
#
_cell.length_a   1.000
_cell.length_b   1.000
_cell.length_c   1.000
_cell.angle_alpha   90.00
_cell.angle_beta   90.00
_cell.angle_gamma   90.00
#
_symmetry.space_group_name_H-M   'P 1'
#
loop_
_entity.id
_entity.type
_entity.pdbx_description
1 polymer ?
#
loop_
_entity_poly.entity_id
_entity_poly.type
_entity_poly.pdbx_seq_one_letter_code
_entity_poly.pdbx_strand_id
1 'polypeptide(L)'
;MNDAASIGRLTGRLTGGEPEVRELAAASLGDLLIGACRAGLETSSIVLPLVNALTREADPVVQEEIAHSLGHLVEYGTVPDAIVQPLRECMPRLCREAADHITDVLETAPWEI
;
A
#
# COMPACT_ATOMS: atom_id res chain seq x y z
N MET A 1 13.41 12.65 -13.50
CA MET A 1 11.98 12.91 -13.21
C MET A 1 11.87 12.87 -11.70
N ASN A 2 11.46 13.95 -11.03
CA ASN A 2 11.47 14.01 -9.56
C ASN A 2 10.43 13.02 -8.99
N ASP A 3 10.82 12.21 -8.00
CA ASP A 3 10.03 11.10 -7.45
C ASP A 3 8.63 11.55 -7.00
N ALA A 4 8.51 12.76 -6.45
CA ALA A 4 7.23 13.35 -6.06
C ALA A 4 6.23 13.50 -7.22
N ALA A 5 6.69 13.88 -8.41
CA ALA A 5 5.82 14.01 -9.59
C ALA A 5 5.40 12.64 -10.15
N SER A 6 6.23 11.62 -9.96
CA SER A 6 5.90 10.24 -10.31
C SER A 6 4.87 9.66 -9.35
N ILE A 7 5.08 9.82 -8.03
CA ILE A 7 4.15 9.40 -6.98
C ILE A 7 2.78 10.03 -7.20
N GLY A 8 2.71 11.35 -7.41
CA GLY A 8 1.43 12.03 -7.63
C GLY A 8 0.63 11.49 -8.83
N ARG A 9 1.31 11.15 -9.93
CA ARG A 9 0.65 10.55 -11.11
C ARG A 9 0.20 9.12 -10.85
N LEU A 10 1.02 8.31 -10.18
CA LEU A 10 0.67 6.93 -9.83
C LEU A 10 -0.50 6.91 -8.86
N THR A 11 -0.52 7.77 -7.84
CA THR A 11 -1.66 7.94 -6.93
C THR A 11 -2.96 8.28 -7.68
N GLY A 12 -2.89 9.13 -8.71
CA GLY A 12 -4.06 9.43 -9.54
C GLY A 12 -4.55 8.23 -10.36
N ARG A 13 -3.64 7.37 -10.81
CA ARG A 13 -3.98 6.12 -11.53
C ARG A 13 -4.45 5.02 -10.59
N LEU A 14 -4.00 5.01 -9.35
CA LEU A 14 -4.36 4.02 -8.35
C LEU A 14 -5.86 4.05 -8.01
N THR A 15 -6.53 5.20 -8.17
CA THR A 15 -7.97 5.34 -7.87
C THR A 15 -8.84 5.57 -9.11
N GLY A 16 -8.24 5.58 -10.31
CA GLY A 16 -8.93 5.96 -11.53
C GLY A 16 -8.59 5.06 -12.71
N GLY A 17 -9.58 4.79 -13.56
CA GLY A 17 -9.43 3.96 -14.75
C GLY A 17 -9.77 2.49 -14.52
N GLU A 18 -9.38 1.66 -15.48
CA GLU A 18 -9.64 0.21 -15.49
C GLU A 18 -8.81 -0.51 -14.42
N PRO A 19 -9.26 -1.68 -13.92
CA PRO A 19 -8.55 -2.44 -12.88
C PRO A 19 -7.07 -2.66 -13.19
N GLU A 20 -6.73 -3.01 -14.43
CA GLU A 20 -5.34 -3.21 -14.88
C GLU A 20 -4.45 -1.97 -14.68
N VAL A 21 -5.01 -0.77 -14.86
CA VAL A 21 -4.28 0.49 -14.65
C VAL A 21 -4.03 0.73 -13.16
N ARG A 22 -4.99 0.36 -12.31
CA ARG A 22 -4.88 0.50 -10.85
C ARG A 22 -3.90 -0.51 -10.27
N GLU A 23 -3.94 -1.75 -10.74
CA GLU A 23 -2.98 -2.81 -10.42
C GLU A 23 -1.55 -2.38 -10.76
N LEU A 24 -1.30 -1.96 -12.01
CA LEU A 24 0.03 -1.49 -12.42
C LEU A 24 0.50 -0.26 -11.62
N ALA A 25 -0.43 0.62 -11.24
CA ALA A 25 -0.11 1.77 -10.40
C ALA A 25 0.25 1.34 -8.97
N ALA A 26 -0.46 0.35 -8.40
CA ALA A 26 -0.15 -0.24 -7.11
C ALA A 26 1.23 -0.88 -7.11
N ALA A 27 1.52 -1.77 -8.06
CA ALA A 27 2.83 -2.42 -8.21
C ALA A 27 3.97 -1.39 -8.33
N SER A 28 3.78 -0.36 -9.16
CA SER A 28 4.78 0.71 -9.34
C SER A 28 5.01 1.51 -8.06
N LEU A 29 3.96 1.74 -7.25
CA LEU A 29 4.09 2.38 -5.94
C LEU A 29 4.77 1.44 -4.93
N GLY A 30 4.54 0.13 -5.01
CA GLY A 30 5.27 -0.89 -4.24
C GLY A 30 6.77 -0.87 -4.52
N ASP A 31 7.19 -0.82 -5.79
CA ASP A 31 8.60 -0.69 -6.18
C ASP A 31 9.25 0.58 -5.61
N LEU A 32 8.53 1.70 -5.70
CA LEU A 32 8.98 2.97 -5.11
C LEU A 32 9.06 2.90 -3.59
N LEU A 33 8.13 2.20 -2.95
CA LEU A 33 8.11 2.00 -1.51
C LEU A 33 9.35 1.21 -1.05
N ILE A 34 9.68 0.09 -1.72
CA ILE A 34 10.90 -0.68 -1.46
C ILE A 34 12.13 0.22 -1.59
N GLY A 35 12.21 1.00 -2.68
CA GLY A 35 13.33 1.91 -2.92
C GLY A 35 13.48 2.96 -1.82
N ALA A 36 12.38 3.58 -1.41
CA ALA A 36 12.36 4.59 -0.34
C ALA A 36 12.75 4.00 1.02
N CYS A 37 12.19 2.84 1.38
CA CYS A 37 12.53 2.10 2.59
C CYS A 37 14.03 1.78 2.67
N ARG A 38 14.59 1.20 1.60
CA ARG A 38 16.03 0.86 1.53
C ARG A 38 16.94 2.08 1.60
N ALA A 39 16.47 3.23 1.15
CA ALA A 39 17.20 4.49 1.23
C ALA A 39 17.00 5.24 2.56
N GLY A 40 16.17 4.72 3.49
CA GLY A 40 15.84 5.38 4.75
C GLY A 40 15.05 6.68 4.56
N LEU A 41 14.27 6.77 3.50
CA LEU A 41 13.45 7.94 3.17
C LEU A 41 12.07 7.87 3.83
N GLU A 42 11.43 9.03 3.95
CA GLU A 42 10.04 9.15 4.38
C GLU A 42 9.09 8.49 3.35
N THR A 43 8.21 7.60 3.80
CA THR A 43 7.37 6.75 2.93
C THR A 43 5.88 7.09 2.97
N SER A 44 5.42 7.99 3.85
CA SER A 44 4.01 8.33 4.03
C SER A 44 3.36 8.82 2.73
N SER A 45 4.11 9.53 1.89
CA SER A 45 3.65 9.98 0.57
C SER A 45 3.29 8.85 -0.41
N ILE A 46 3.75 7.62 -0.15
CA ILE A 46 3.47 6.40 -0.94
C ILE A 46 2.46 5.52 -0.19
N VAL A 47 2.68 5.30 1.10
CA VAL A 47 1.87 4.39 1.93
C VAL A 47 0.44 4.89 2.10
N LEU A 48 0.24 6.19 2.38
CA LEU A 48 -1.12 6.73 2.61
C LEU A 48 -2.02 6.62 1.38
N PRO A 49 -1.55 6.91 0.14
CA PRO A 49 -2.29 6.59 -1.07
C PRO A 49 -2.69 5.12 -1.21
N LEU A 50 -1.77 4.18 -0.98
CA LEU A 50 -2.03 2.74 -1.07
C LEU A 50 -3.14 2.31 -0.11
N VAL A 51 -3.05 2.72 1.17
CA VAL A 51 -4.06 2.41 2.18
C VAL A 51 -5.42 3.02 1.80
N ASN A 52 -5.43 4.28 1.38
CA ASN A 52 -6.65 4.95 0.94
C ASN A 52 -7.30 4.26 -0.26
N ALA A 53 -6.51 3.75 -1.20
CA ALA A 53 -7.02 2.99 -2.33
C ALA A 53 -7.60 1.64 -1.87
N LEU A 54 -6.86 0.89 -1.05
CA LEU A 54 -7.31 -0.41 -0.54
C LEU A 54 -8.66 -0.33 0.19
N THR A 55 -8.88 0.71 0.99
CA THR A 55 -10.16 0.90 1.72
C THR A 55 -11.41 1.06 0.82
N ARG A 56 -11.19 1.36 -0.46
CA ARG A 56 -12.23 1.65 -1.48
C ARG A 56 -12.20 0.69 -2.66
N GLU A 57 -11.15 -0.13 -2.80
CA GLU A 57 -10.99 -1.05 -3.92
C GLU A 57 -11.97 -2.22 -3.79
N ALA A 58 -12.58 -2.59 -4.91
CA ALA A 58 -13.55 -3.67 -5.00
C ALA A 58 -13.06 -4.83 -5.89
N ASP A 59 -12.08 -4.57 -6.76
CA ASP A 59 -11.47 -5.58 -7.60
C ASP A 59 -10.49 -6.44 -6.77
N PRO A 60 -10.71 -7.76 -6.66
CA PRO A 60 -9.87 -8.63 -5.82
C PRO A 60 -8.39 -8.66 -6.22
N VAL A 61 -8.09 -8.56 -7.52
CA VAL A 61 -6.71 -8.58 -8.02
C VAL A 61 -6.00 -7.29 -7.62
N VAL A 62 -6.69 -6.15 -7.78
CA VAL A 62 -6.13 -4.86 -7.35
C VAL A 62 -6.01 -4.79 -5.82
N GLN A 63 -6.95 -5.36 -5.06
CA GLN A 63 -6.83 -5.45 -3.60
C GLN A 63 -5.57 -6.21 -3.19
N GLU A 64 -5.33 -7.38 -3.80
CA GLU A 64 -4.15 -8.22 -3.54
C GLU A 64 -2.87 -7.44 -3.85
N GLU A 65 -2.78 -6.80 -5.01
CA GLU A 65 -1.58 -6.07 -5.42
C GLU A 65 -1.28 -4.87 -4.49
N ILE A 66 -2.31 -4.13 -4.07
CA ILE A 66 -2.15 -3.04 -3.11
C ILE A 66 -1.69 -3.58 -1.73
N ALA A 67 -2.30 -4.66 -1.26
CA ALA A 67 -1.97 -5.27 0.02
C ALA A 67 -0.55 -5.87 0.02
N HIS A 68 -0.17 -6.56 -1.05
CA HIS A 68 1.18 -7.06 -1.29
C HIS A 68 2.21 -5.92 -1.26
N SER A 69 1.93 -4.81 -1.97
CA SER A 69 2.78 -3.63 -1.94
C SER A 69 2.97 -3.06 -0.54
N LEU A 70 1.90 -3.00 0.28
CA LEU A 70 1.99 -2.58 1.68
C LEU A 70 2.78 -3.58 2.55
N GLY A 71 2.75 -4.86 2.20
CA GLY A 71 3.55 -5.93 2.81
C GLY A 71 5.06 -5.65 2.82
N HIS A 72 5.58 -4.89 1.84
CA HIS A 72 6.99 -4.50 1.82
C HIS A 72 7.44 -3.66 3.02
N LEU A 73 6.51 -3.01 3.74
CA LEU A 73 6.83 -2.34 4.99
C LEU A 73 7.33 -3.30 6.07
N VAL A 74 6.87 -4.55 6.05
CA VAL A 74 7.32 -5.60 6.99
C VAL A 74 8.77 -5.98 6.73
N GLU A 75 9.16 -6.11 5.45
CA GLU A 75 10.49 -6.56 5.06
C GLU A 75 11.54 -5.44 5.08
N TYR A 76 11.18 -4.24 4.66
CA TYR A 76 12.15 -3.17 4.35
C TYR A 76 11.98 -1.91 5.19
N GLY A 77 10.86 -1.73 5.89
CA GLY A 77 10.49 -0.45 6.48
C GLY A 77 9.92 -0.56 7.89
N THR A 78 9.10 0.44 8.21
CA THR A 78 8.31 0.50 9.44
C THR A 78 6.87 0.79 9.07
N VAL A 79 5.93 0.13 9.73
CA VAL A 79 4.49 0.34 9.53
C VAL A 79 4.07 1.60 10.31
N PRO A 80 3.56 2.65 9.65
CA PRO A 80 3.11 3.85 10.36
C PRO A 80 1.82 3.58 11.15
N ASP A 81 1.75 4.01 12.42
CA ASP A 81 0.53 3.83 13.24
C ASP A 81 -0.73 4.42 12.60
N ALA A 82 -0.58 5.50 11.83
CA ALA A 82 -1.68 6.17 11.13
C ALA A 82 -2.44 5.25 10.15
N ILE A 83 -1.85 4.14 9.69
CA ILE A 83 -2.48 3.24 8.72
C ILE A 83 -3.19 2.04 9.36
N VAL A 84 -2.92 1.78 10.64
CA VAL A 84 -3.39 0.58 11.34
C VAL A 84 -4.92 0.55 11.42
N GLN A 85 -5.52 1.65 11.88
CA GLN A 85 -6.97 1.71 12.05
C GLN A 85 -7.70 1.59 10.69
N PRO A 86 -7.31 2.33 9.62
CA PRO A 86 -7.87 2.12 8.29
C PRO A 86 -7.78 0.68 7.77
N LEU A 87 -6.63 0.01 7.99
CA LEU A 87 -6.44 -1.37 7.56
C LEU A 87 -7.34 -2.34 8.32
N ARG A 88 -7.46 -2.20 9.65
CA ARG A 88 -8.38 -3.01 10.47
C ARG A 88 -9.83 -2.85 10.04
N GLU A 89 -10.25 -1.65 9.67
CA GLU A 89 -11.62 -1.36 9.24
C GLU A 89 -11.93 -1.89 7.83
N CYS A 90 -10.95 -1.95 6.93
CA CYS A 90 -11.17 -2.49 5.59
C CYS A 90 -11.03 -4.02 5.52
N MET A 91 -10.25 -4.63 6.41
CA MET A 91 -9.92 -6.06 6.40
C MET A 91 -11.13 -7.01 6.22
N PRO A 92 -12.30 -6.82 6.86
CA PRO A 92 -13.46 -7.71 6.67
C PRO A 92 -14.04 -7.69 5.24
N ARG A 93 -13.67 -6.71 4.41
CA ARG A 93 -14.16 -6.51 3.04
C ARG A 93 -13.16 -6.96 1.98
N LEU A 94 -11.94 -7.32 2.38
CA LEU A 94 -10.88 -7.74 1.46
C LEU A 94 -11.10 -9.16 0.96
N CYS A 95 -10.61 -9.45 -0.24
CA CYS A 95 -10.38 -10.82 -0.68
C CYS A 95 -9.39 -11.51 0.27
N ARG A 96 -9.37 -12.84 0.22
CA ARG A 96 -8.57 -13.65 1.15
C ARG A 96 -7.08 -13.32 1.03
N GLU A 97 -6.59 -13.25 -0.19
CA GLU A 97 -5.19 -13.02 -0.52
C GLU A 97 -4.73 -11.64 0.00
N ALA A 98 -5.52 -10.60 -0.22
CA ALA A 98 -5.24 -9.27 0.33
C ALA A 98 -5.32 -9.25 1.87
N ALA A 99 -6.29 -9.95 2.47
CA ALA A 99 -6.43 -10.03 3.92
C ALA A 99 -5.23 -10.73 4.57
N ASP A 100 -4.67 -11.76 3.94
CA ASP A 100 -3.48 -12.46 4.43
C ASP A 100 -2.28 -11.48 4.49
N HIS A 101 -2.03 -10.72 3.41
CA HIS A 101 -0.98 -9.69 3.39
C HIS A 101 -1.18 -8.59 4.45
N ILE A 102 -2.41 -8.09 4.61
CA ILE A 102 -2.68 -7.05 5.62
C ILE A 102 -2.57 -7.61 7.05
N THR A 103 -2.90 -8.89 7.25
CA THR A 103 -2.69 -9.55 8.54
C THR A 103 -1.20 -9.55 8.89
N ASP A 104 -0.34 -9.94 7.95
CA ASP A 104 1.11 -9.92 8.15
C ASP A 104 1.62 -8.51 8.49
N VAL A 105 1.13 -7.48 7.80
CA VAL A 105 1.46 -6.07 8.08
C VAL A 105 1.07 -5.67 9.49
N LEU A 106 -0.13 -6.04 9.94
CA LEU A 106 -0.65 -5.67 11.26
C LEU A 106 0.00 -6.48 12.39
N GLU A 107 0.35 -7.75 12.17
CA GLU A 107 0.96 -8.59 13.20
C GLU A 107 2.46 -8.34 13.36
N THR A 108 3.14 -7.97 12.27
CA THR A 108 4.60 -7.80 12.26
C THR A 108 5.04 -6.36 12.53
N ALA A 109 4.12 -5.39 12.52
CA ALA A 109 4.42 -4.01 12.89
C ALA A 109 4.93 -3.95 14.35
N PRO A 110 6.19 -3.52 14.59
CA PRO A 110 6.62 -3.18 15.94
C PRO A 110 5.86 -1.90 16.32
N TRP A 111 4.75 -2.08 17.04
CA TRP A 111 4.00 -0.99 17.67
C TRP A 111 4.98 -0.18 18.52
N GLU A 112 5.31 1.04 18.12
CA GLU A 112 6.17 1.90 18.94
C GLU A 112 5.47 2.09 20.30
N ILE A 113 6.15 1.63 21.36
CA ILE A 113 5.72 1.72 22.77
C ILE A 113 6.33 2.96 23.41
#